data_AF-N4X8F7-F1
#
_entry.id   AF-N4X8F7-F1
#
_cell.length_a   1.000
_cell.length_b   1.000
_cell.length_c   1.000
_cell.angle_alpha   90.00
_cell.angle_beta   90.00
_cell.angle_gamma   90.00
#
_symmetry.space_group_name_H-M   'P 1'
#
loop_
_entity.id
_entity.type
_entity.pdbx_description
1 polymer ?
#
loop_
_entity_poly.entity_id
_entity_poly.type
_entity_poly.pdbx_seq_one_letter_code
_entity_poly.pdbx_strand_id
1 'polypeptide(L)'
;MPDNGFNQLRSLSPLVNAIKLGKLSIVKKLIEYLRYSPLTQAHGYALLKTPSTNFPIYKAIQMLITYNRDDILFRLAKLIRHKFGRIDLADFDVCVRLVARTSNIRVVRSLFGIPASPAWTLTPNTMCTICNSADYDLIYFAFHEADCANQCINSRGHPLHIAVRAVLEATRAVHDTEKYDINERVIYTFKSYWNEPVTALDIANFYENHAIIKWLLDYGANYPRRFPYSHISGRIYNCIRDRAIVDDPGMRDSPSYGQYQSMSVEARERFVFGLDQ
;
A
#
# COMPACT_ATOMS: atom_id res chain seq x y z
N MET A 1 3.05 0.53 -55.36
CA MET A 1 3.57 -0.39 -54.33
C MET A 1 3.65 0.38 -53.01
N PRO A 2 3.32 -0.28 -51.89
CA PRO A 2 2.83 0.34 -50.66
C PRO A 2 3.91 0.47 -49.58
N ASP A 3 3.69 1.35 -48.61
CA ASP A 3 4.14 1.25 -47.22
C ASP A 3 3.69 2.51 -46.46
N ASN A 4 3.22 2.51 -45.21
CA ASN A 4 2.57 1.52 -44.36
C ASN A 4 2.23 2.29 -43.05
N GLY A 5 1.03 2.10 -42.48
CA GLY A 5 0.95 2.08 -41.01
C GLY A 5 0.27 3.21 -40.21
N PHE A 6 -0.49 4.17 -40.78
CA PHE A 6 -1.32 5.09 -39.96
C PHE A 6 -2.79 4.67 -39.77
N ASN A 7 -3.15 3.47 -40.24
CA ASN A 7 -4.43 2.84 -39.96
C ASN A 7 -4.30 1.79 -38.84
N GLN A 8 -3.99 2.22 -37.62
CA GLN A 8 -4.53 1.54 -36.45
C GLN A 8 -5.84 2.22 -36.09
N LEU A 9 -6.92 1.74 -36.71
CA LEU A 9 -8.29 1.99 -36.30
C LEU A 9 -8.37 1.96 -34.77
N ARG A 10 -8.70 3.12 -34.17
CA ARG A 10 -9.32 3.18 -32.85
C ARG A 10 -10.53 2.25 -32.91
N SER A 11 -10.41 1.02 -32.42
CA SER A 11 -11.58 0.18 -32.18
C SER A 11 -12.44 0.91 -31.15
N LEU A 12 -13.49 1.56 -31.64
CA LEU A 12 -14.45 2.33 -30.87
C LEU A 12 -15.35 1.34 -30.12
N SER A 13 -14.81 0.70 -29.08
CA SER A 13 -15.61 -0.16 -28.20
C SER A 13 -16.83 0.62 -27.68
N PRO A 14 -18.06 0.13 -27.92
CA PRO A 14 -19.27 0.79 -27.44
C PRO A 14 -19.27 1.03 -25.93
N LEU A 15 -18.77 0.07 -25.15
CA LEU A 15 -18.68 0.18 -23.69
C LEU A 15 -17.70 1.28 -23.27
N VAL A 16 -16.50 1.28 -23.84
CA VAL A 16 -15.46 2.28 -23.53
C VAL A 16 -15.93 3.69 -23.90
N ASN A 17 -16.57 3.86 -25.06
CA ASN A 17 -17.08 5.16 -25.49
C ASN A 17 -18.25 5.64 -24.62
N ALA A 18 -19.16 4.74 -24.24
CA ALA A 18 -20.25 5.09 -23.34
C ALA A 18 -19.72 5.57 -21.97
N ILE A 19 -18.64 4.96 -21.47
CA ILE A 19 -17.94 5.41 -20.25
C ILE A 19 -17.31 6.79 -20.45
N LYS A 20 -16.54 6.99 -21.53
CA LYS A 20 -15.91 8.28 -21.86
C LYS A 20 -16.90 9.43 -21.97
N LEU A 21 -18.06 9.17 -22.56
CA LEU A 21 -19.11 10.17 -22.77
C LEU A 21 -20.05 10.31 -21.55
N GLY A 22 -19.79 9.59 -20.45
CA GLY A 22 -20.63 9.63 -19.24
C GLY A 22 -22.06 9.13 -19.46
N LYS A 23 -22.34 8.36 -20.52
CA LYS A 23 -23.68 7.89 -20.89
C LYS A 23 -24.10 6.67 -20.08
N LEU A 24 -24.39 6.90 -18.79
CA LEU A 24 -24.74 5.86 -17.82
C LEU A 24 -25.84 4.88 -18.25
N SER A 25 -26.91 5.39 -18.88
CA SER A 25 -28.02 4.57 -19.34
C SER A 25 -27.58 3.55 -20.39
N ILE A 26 -26.66 3.95 -21.29
CA ILE A 26 -26.08 3.08 -22.31
C ILE A 26 -25.18 2.04 -21.64
N VAL A 27 -24.31 2.45 -20.71
CA VAL A 27 -23.43 1.51 -20.00
C VAL A 27 -24.25 0.43 -19.26
N LYS A 28 -25.34 0.82 -18.59
CA LYS A 28 -26.25 -0.14 -17.93
C LYS A 28 -26.83 -1.15 -18.92
N LYS A 29 -27.36 -0.68 -20.06
CA LYS A 29 -27.91 -1.55 -21.11
C LYS A 29 -26.86 -2.52 -21.66
N LEU A 30 -25.63 -2.06 -21.86
CA LEU A 30 -24.53 -2.92 -22.36
C LEU A 30 -24.10 -3.97 -21.34
N ILE A 31 -23.99 -3.60 -20.05
CA ILE A 31 -23.70 -4.57 -18.97
C ILE A 31 -24.81 -5.63 -18.88
N GLU A 32 -26.06 -5.22 -19.03
CA GLU A 32 -27.22 -6.11 -18.99
C GLU A 32 -27.25 -7.05 -20.20
N TYR A 33 -26.97 -6.55 -21.40
CA TYR A 33 -26.78 -7.37 -22.59
C TYR A 33 -25.69 -8.44 -22.39
N LEU A 34 -24.53 -8.07 -21.86
CA LEU A 34 -23.44 -9.01 -21.57
C LEU A 34 -23.82 -10.04 -20.50
N ARG A 35 -24.67 -9.67 -19.54
CA ARG A 35 -25.19 -10.59 -18.51
C ARG A 35 -26.12 -11.65 -19.08
N TYR A 36 -26.87 -11.37 -20.13
CA TYR A 36 -27.80 -12.36 -20.71
C TYR A 36 -27.24 -13.04 -21.97
N SER A 37 -26.15 -12.53 -22.52
CA SER A 37 -25.49 -13.11 -23.68
C SER A 37 -24.95 -14.53 -23.39
N PRO A 38 -25.15 -15.48 -24.32
CA PRO A 38 -24.49 -16.78 -24.27
C PRO A 38 -23.01 -16.60 -24.64
N LEU A 39 -22.13 -16.70 -23.65
CA LEU A 39 -20.69 -16.56 -23.83
C LEU A 39 -20.02 -17.91 -23.57
N THR A 40 -19.19 -18.35 -24.52
CA THR A 40 -18.27 -19.48 -24.28
C THR A 40 -17.09 -18.99 -23.45
N GLN A 41 -16.30 -19.92 -22.93
CA GLN A 41 -15.07 -19.59 -22.20
C GLN A 41 -14.09 -18.77 -23.07
N ALA A 42 -13.97 -19.09 -24.36
CA ALA A 42 -13.13 -18.35 -25.31
C ALA A 42 -13.63 -16.91 -25.53
N HIS A 43 -14.95 -16.71 -25.63
CA HIS A 43 -15.53 -15.35 -25.67
C HIS A 43 -15.23 -14.59 -24.37
N GLY A 44 -15.35 -15.25 -23.22
CA GLY A 44 -15.01 -14.67 -21.92
C GLY A 44 -13.57 -14.17 -21.85
N TYR A 45 -12.62 -15.02 -22.25
CA TYR A 45 -11.19 -14.67 -22.29
C TYR A 45 -10.91 -13.49 -23.23
N ALA A 46 -11.48 -13.51 -24.44
CA ALA A 46 -11.31 -12.43 -25.41
C ALA A 46 -11.84 -11.09 -24.88
N LEU A 47 -13.04 -11.06 -24.28
CA LEU A 47 -13.63 -9.84 -23.73
C LEU A 47 -12.84 -9.29 -22.52
N LEU A 48 -12.24 -10.16 -21.71
CA LEU A 48 -11.40 -9.73 -20.59
C LEU A 48 -10.06 -9.15 -21.07
N LYS A 49 -9.36 -9.86 -21.95
CA LYS A 49 -7.93 -9.63 -22.23
C LYS A 49 -7.66 -8.85 -23.51
N THR A 50 -8.55 -8.91 -24.50
CA THR A 50 -8.27 -8.36 -25.83
C THR A 50 -8.79 -6.92 -25.94
N PRO A 51 -7.91 -5.90 -26.03
CA PRO A 51 -8.30 -4.49 -26.02
C PRO A 51 -9.08 -4.05 -27.26
N SER A 52 -8.99 -4.81 -28.35
CA SER A 52 -9.65 -4.54 -29.62
C SER A 52 -11.09 -5.08 -29.70
N THR A 53 -11.57 -5.78 -28.67
CA THR A 53 -12.94 -6.29 -28.64
C THR A 53 -13.97 -5.15 -28.51
N ASN A 54 -15.21 -5.45 -28.87
CA ASN A 54 -16.32 -4.53 -28.69
C ASN A 54 -16.56 -4.20 -27.20
N PHE A 55 -16.23 -5.12 -26.28
CA PHE A 55 -16.44 -4.96 -24.85
C PHE A 55 -15.17 -5.34 -24.05
N PRO A 56 -14.08 -4.55 -24.13
CA PRO A 56 -12.83 -4.85 -23.45
C PRO A 56 -13.02 -4.52 -21.96
N ILE A 57 -13.36 -5.53 -21.18
CA ILE A 57 -13.78 -5.40 -19.77
C ILE A 57 -12.65 -4.83 -18.92
N TYR A 58 -11.43 -5.32 -19.09
CA TYR A 58 -10.28 -4.82 -18.31
C TYR A 58 -10.02 -3.32 -18.56
N LYS A 59 -10.05 -2.89 -19.83
CA LYS A 59 -9.93 -1.48 -20.20
C LYS A 59 -11.09 -0.65 -19.63
N ALA A 60 -12.31 -1.18 -19.60
CA ALA A 60 -13.45 -0.52 -18.99
C ALA A 60 -13.24 -0.33 -17.48
N ILE A 61 -12.73 -1.32 -16.75
CA ILE A 61 -12.38 -1.21 -15.31
C ILE A 61 -11.39 -0.07 -15.09
N GLN A 62 -10.25 -0.08 -15.80
CA GLN A 62 -9.21 0.94 -15.66
C GLN A 62 -9.75 2.35 -15.91
N MET A 63 -10.63 2.51 -16.90
CA MET A 63 -11.25 3.79 -17.21
C MET A 63 -12.25 4.25 -16.14
N LEU A 64 -13.06 3.33 -15.60
CA LEU A 64 -14.00 3.65 -14.52
C LEU A 64 -13.28 4.07 -13.25
N ILE A 65 -12.15 3.44 -12.94
CA ILE A 65 -11.25 3.86 -11.86
C ILE A 65 -10.72 5.27 -12.16
N THR A 66 -10.16 5.48 -13.34
CA THR A 66 -9.57 6.79 -13.74
C THR A 66 -10.58 7.93 -13.69
N TYR A 67 -11.84 7.67 -14.03
CA TYR A 67 -12.93 8.65 -13.98
C TYR A 67 -13.67 8.68 -12.63
N ASN A 68 -13.19 7.94 -11.63
CA ASN A 68 -13.75 7.90 -10.28
C ASN A 68 -15.25 7.52 -10.25
N ARG A 69 -15.63 6.50 -11.03
CA ARG A 69 -17.04 6.05 -11.24
C ARG A 69 -17.35 4.75 -10.51
N ASP A 70 -17.50 4.83 -9.19
CA ASP A 70 -17.85 3.69 -8.33
C ASP A 70 -19.22 3.08 -8.70
N ASP A 71 -20.20 3.92 -9.04
CA ASP A 71 -21.57 3.54 -9.42
C ASP A 71 -21.64 2.50 -10.57
N ILE A 72 -20.80 2.68 -11.58
CA ILE A 72 -20.70 1.76 -12.72
C ILE A 72 -19.72 0.64 -12.40
N LEU A 73 -18.60 0.94 -11.74
CA LEU A 73 -17.58 -0.06 -11.42
C LEU A 73 -18.17 -1.21 -10.61
N PHE A 74 -19.04 -0.91 -9.64
CA PHE A 74 -19.76 -1.91 -8.86
C PHE A 74 -20.62 -2.85 -9.73
N ARG A 75 -21.28 -2.31 -10.77
CA ARG A 75 -22.08 -3.12 -11.71
C ARG A 75 -21.20 -4.00 -12.58
N LEU A 76 -20.07 -3.47 -13.02
CA LEU A 76 -19.08 -4.21 -13.79
C LEU A 76 -18.45 -5.33 -12.95
N ALA A 77 -18.14 -5.06 -11.69
CA ALA A 77 -17.62 -6.05 -10.75
C ALA A 77 -18.59 -7.22 -10.55
N LYS A 78 -19.89 -6.93 -10.38
CA LYS A 78 -20.94 -7.97 -10.35
C LYS A 78 -21.01 -8.78 -11.64
N LEU A 79 -20.90 -8.14 -12.80
CA LEU A 79 -20.86 -8.86 -14.09
C LEU A 79 -19.67 -9.82 -14.13
N ILE A 80 -18.49 -9.38 -13.71
CA ILE A 80 -17.28 -10.21 -13.66
C ILE A 80 -17.48 -11.42 -12.77
N ARG A 81 -17.92 -11.22 -11.53
CA ARG A 81 -18.22 -12.32 -10.60
C ARG A 81 -19.13 -13.37 -11.21
N HIS A 82 -20.21 -12.96 -11.88
CA HIS A 82 -21.24 -13.88 -12.36
C HIS A 82 -20.95 -14.52 -13.73
N LYS A 83 -20.25 -13.82 -14.63
CA LYS A 83 -20.06 -14.28 -16.02
C LYS A 83 -18.64 -14.67 -16.37
N PHE A 84 -17.68 -14.00 -15.78
CA PHE A 84 -16.26 -14.14 -16.14
C PHE A 84 -15.46 -14.86 -15.04
N GLY A 85 -16.03 -14.97 -13.83
CA GLY A 85 -15.42 -15.60 -12.67
C GLY A 85 -14.43 -14.66 -11.99
N ARG A 86 -13.15 -14.77 -12.37
CA ARG A 86 -12.02 -14.05 -11.76
C ARG A 86 -11.23 -13.30 -12.81
N ILE A 87 -10.54 -12.24 -12.40
CA ILE A 87 -9.49 -11.63 -13.22
C ILE A 87 -8.13 -12.14 -12.77
N ASP A 88 -7.15 -12.02 -13.66
CA ASP A 88 -5.77 -12.40 -13.37
C ASP A 88 -5.19 -11.61 -12.21
N LEU A 89 -4.30 -12.23 -11.43
CA LEU A 89 -3.67 -11.65 -10.25
C LEU A 89 -2.93 -10.34 -10.56
N ALA A 90 -2.16 -10.33 -11.65
CA ALA A 90 -1.38 -9.15 -12.04
C ALA A 90 -2.30 -8.00 -12.50
N ASP A 91 -3.38 -8.34 -13.20
CA ASP A 91 -4.38 -7.35 -13.63
C ASP A 91 -5.14 -6.75 -12.44
N PHE A 92 -5.47 -7.55 -11.43
CA PHE A 92 -6.12 -7.06 -10.22
C PHE A 92 -5.19 -6.12 -9.44
N ASP A 93 -3.92 -6.50 -9.25
CA ASP A 93 -2.91 -5.64 -8.58
C ASP A 93 -2.71 -4.30 -9.31
N VAL A 94 -2.68 -4.32 -10.65
CA VAL A 94 -2.63 -3.09 -11.47
C VAL A 94 -3.86 -2.21 -11.24
N CYS A 95 -5.06 -2.80 -11.15
CA CYS A 95 -6.29 -2.05 -10.87
C CYS A 95 -6.24 -1.44 -9.47
N VAL A 96 -5.82 -2.18 -8.44
CA VAL A 96 -5.68 -1.68 -7.07
C VAL A 96 -4.72 -0.49 -7.03
N ARG A 97 -3.57 -0.58 -7.71
CA ARG A 97 -2.60 0.51 -7.84
C ARG A 97 -3.19 1.75 -8.53
N LEU A 98 -4.07 1.57 -9.51
CA LEU A 98 -4.78 2.69 -10.14
C LEU A 98 -5.77 3.35 -9.18
N VAL A 99 -6.49 2.56 -8.37
CA VAL A 99 -7.45 3.09 -7.40
C VAL A 99 -6.77 3.95 -6.34
N ALA A 100 -5.56 3.60 -5.91
CA ALA A 100 -4.78 4.43 -4.98
C ALA A 100 -4.60 5.89 -5.45
N ARG A 101 -4.67 6.17 -6.76
CA ARG A 101 -4.58 7.53 -7.32
C ARG A 101 -5.88 8.32 -7.23
N THR A 102 -6.99 7.67 -6.86
CA THR A 102 -8.32 8.29 -6.82
C THR A 102 -8.69 8.86 -5.45
N SER A 103 -7.99 8.45 -4.39
CA SER A 103 -8.34 8.72 -2.97
C SER A 103 -9.84 8.59 -2.71
N ASN A 104 -10.45 7.53 -3.25
CA ASN A 104 -11.87 7.26 -3.10
C ASN A 104 -12.13 5.82 -2.69
N ILE A 105 -12.41 5.64 -1.41
CA ILE A 105 -12.76 4.35 -0.80
C ILE A 105 -13.91 3.64 -1.51
N ARG A 106 -14.89 4.35 -2.11
CA ARG A 106 -16.02 3.72 -2.80
C ARG A 106 -15.58 3.00 -4.07
N VAL A 107 -14.59 3.54 -4.78
CA VAL A 107 -14.00 2.89 -5.96
C VAL A 107 -13.24 1.64 -5.54
N VAL A 108 -12.49 1.69 -4.43
CA VAL A 108 -11.78 0.52 -3.88
C VAL A 108 -12.78 -0.58 -3.53
N ARG A 109 -13.81 -0.27 -2.73
CA ARG A 109 -14.85 -1.22 -2.35
C ARG A 109 -15.55 -1.83 -3.56
N SER A 110 -15.79 -1.02 -4.60
CA SER A 110 -16.38 -1.48 -5.85
C SER A 110 -15.45 -2.43 -6.61
N LEU A 111 -14.13 -2.15 -6.63
CA LEU A 111 -13.12 -3.01 -7.25
C LEU A 111 -13.02 -4.36 -6.54
N PHE A 112 -12.98 -4.37 -5.20
CA PHE A 112 -12.94 -5.58 -4.38
C PHE A 112 -14.26 -6.40 -4.44
N GLY A 113 -15.30 -5.89 -5.10
CA GLY A 113 -16.45 -6.70 -5.52
C GLY A 113 -16.10 -7.75 -6.58
N ILE A 114 -15.00 -7.57 -7.32
CA ILE A 114 -14.46 -8.58 -8.24
C ILE A 114 -13.79 -9.67 -7.41
N PRO A 115 -14.15 -10.96 -7.58
CA PRO A 115 -13.49 -12.03 -6.85
C PRO A 115 -12.00 -12.09 -7.22
N ALA A 116 -11.14 -11.68 -6.29
CA ALA A 116 -9.71 -11.96 -6.37
C ALA A 116 -9.46 -13.45 -6.08
N SER A 117 -8.33 -13.97 -6.57
CA SER A 117 -7.87 -15.27 -6.11
C SER A 117 -7.52 -15.19 -4.61
N PRO A 118 -7.76 -16.23 -3.81
CA PRO A 118 -7.28 -16.28 -2.43
C PRO A 118 -5.75 -16.15 -2.31
N ALA A 119 -5.01 -16.48 -3.38
CA ALA A 119 -3.56 -16.32 -3.46
C ALA A 119 -3.12 -14.91 -3.90
N TRP A 120 -4.05 -13.97 -4.09
CA TRP A 120 -3.71 -12.60 -4.44
C TRP A 120 -3.13 -11.87 -3.23
N THR A 121 -2.10 -11.07 -3.49
CA THR A 121 -1.34 -10.32 -2.51
C THR A 121 -0.97 -8.95 -3.06
N LEU A 122 -0.81 -7.95 -2.20
CA LEU A 122 -0.32 -6.65 -2.62
C LEU A 122 1.17 -6.71 -2.95
N THR A 123 1.55 -6.33 -4.17
CA THR A 123 2.96 -6.20 -4.50
C THR A 123 3.58 -5.01 -3.75
N PRO A 124 4.90 -5.00 -3.46
CA PRO A 124 5.55 -3.86 -2.81
C PRO A 124 5.33 -2.52 -3.52
N ASN A 125 5.27 -2.52 -4.86
CA ASN A 125 4.99 -1.32 -5.64
C ASN A 125 3.54 -0.81 -5.41
N THR A 126 2.59 -1.72 -5.31
CA THR A 126 1.19 -1.39 -5.05
C THR A 126 1.00 -0.91 -3.62
N MET A 127 1.63 -1.56 -2.63
CA MET A 127 1.67 -1.10 -1.24
C MET A 127 2.22 0.32 -1.13
N CYS A 128 3.37 0.62 -1.75
CA CYS A 128 3.94 1.97 -1.79
C CYS A 128 2.96 2.99 -2.39
N THR A 129 2.29 2.63 -3.49
CA THR A 129 1.34 3.54 -4.16
C THR A 129 0.11 3.82 -3.28
N ILE A 130 -0.41 2.80 -2.60
CA ILE A 130 -1.53 2.93 -1.65
C ILE A 130 -1.13 3.82 -0.47
N CYS A 131 -0.01 3.52 0.20
CA CYS A 131 0.43 4.28 1.37
C CYS A 131 0.71 5.76 1.03
N ASN A 132 1.20 6.05 -0.17
CA ASN A 132 1.42 7.42 -0.64
C ASN A 132 0.14 8.20 -0.96
N SER A 133 -1.04 7.56 -0.99
CA SER A 133 -2.31 8.26 -1.16
C SER A 133 -2.72 9.09 0.07
N ALA A 134 -2.15 8.76 1.25
CA ALA A 134 -2.47 9.32 2.56
C ALA A 134 -3.98 9.26 2.95
N ASP A 135 -4.78 8.47 2.23
CA ASP A 135 -6.20 8.24 2.52
C ASP A 135 -6.33 7.05 3.49
N TYR A 136 -6.55 7.34 4.77
CA TYR A 136 -6.62 6.34 5.83
C TYR A 136 -7.61 5.21 5.51
N ASP A 137 -8.84 5.54 5.09
CA ASP A 137 -9.89 4.55 4.83
C ASP A 137 -9.52 3.64 3.66
N LEU A 138 -8.96 4.23 2.59
CA LEU A 138 -8.45 3.49 1.43
C LEU A 138 -7.34 2.53 1.82
N ILE A 139 -6.36 3.01 2.58
CA ILE A 139 -5.21 2.23 3.02
C ILE A 139 -5.68 1.08 3.92
N TYR A 140 -6.42 1.40 4.99
CA TYR A 140 -6.94 0.42 5.93
C TYR A 140 -7.71 -0.68 5.20
N PHE A 141 -8.66 -0.31 4.34
CA PHE A 141 -9.46 -1.29 3.60
C PHE A 141 -8.62 -2.16 2.67
N ALA A 142 -7.67 -1.59 1.92
CA ALA A 142 -6.84 -2.36 1.00
C ALA A 142 -5.94 -3.37 1.73
N PHE A 143 -5.31 -2.97 2.85
CA PHE A 143 -4.47 -3.86 3.66
C PHE A 143 -5.30 -4.86 4.50
N HIS A 144 -6.52 -4.51 4.90
CA HIS A 144 -7.44 -5.41 5.58
C HIS A 144 -7.94 -6.53 4.65
N GLU A 145 -8.24 -6.23 3.39
CA GLU A 145 -8.71 -7.22 2.43
C GLU A 145 -7.58 -8.06 1.81
N ALA A 146 -6.36 -7.52 1.72
CA ALA A 146 -5.22 -8.24 1.16
C ALA A 146 -4.53 -9.17 2.17
N ASP A 147 -4.03 -10.31 1.70
CA ASP A 147 -3.00 -11.07 2.41
C ASP A 147 -1.61 -10.52 2.04
N CYS A 148 -0.80 -10.19 3.03
CA CYS A 148 0.59 -9.75 2.85
C CYS A 148 1.56 -10.51 3.77
N ALA A 149 1.07 -11.47 4.58
CA ALA A 149 1.82 -12.04 5.70
C ALA A 149 3.04 -12.87 5.28
N ASN A 150 3.07 -13.38 4.05
CA ASN A 150 4.09 -14.35 3.61
C ASN A 150 5.10 -13.79 2.57
N GLN A 151 5.15 -12.48 2.34
CA GLN A 151 5.89 -11.95 1.18
C GLN A 151 7.19 -11.23 1.50
N CYS A 152 7.52 -10.98 2.77
CA CYS A 152 8.45 -9.91 3.09
C CYS A 152 9.62 -10.37 3.96
N ILE A 153 10.65 -10.92 3.30
CA ILE A 153 11.90 -11.33 3.95
C ILE A 153 12.73 -10.12 4.41
N ASN A 154 12.45 -8.92 3.88
CA ASN A 154 13.22 -7.72 4.14
C ASN A 154 12.36 -6.46 4.30
N SER A 155 12.95 -5.42 4.88
CA SER A 155 12.31 -4.15 5.18
C SER A 155 11.76 -3.40 3.96
N ARG A 156 12.28 -3.63 2.73
CA ARG A 156 11.76 -2.98 1.52
C ARG A 156 10.37 -3.49 1.15
N GLY A 157 10.10 -4.77 1.39
CA GLY A 157 8.80 -5.39 1.15
C GLY A 157 7.83 -5.24 2.31
N HIS A 158 8.32 -5.13 3.55
CA HIS A 158 7.50 -5.24 4.75
C HIS A 158 6.36 -4.18 4.81
N PRO A 159 5.08 -4.58 4.95
CA PRO A 159 3.91 -3.68 4.90
C PRO A 159 4.00 -2.48 5.85
N LEU A 160 4.27 -2.72 7.13
CA LEU A 160 4.38 -1.65 8.12
C LEU A 160 5.59 -0.75 7.84
N HIS A 161 6.70 -1.30 7.36
CA HIS A 161 7.88 -0.48 7.02
C HIS A 161 7.64 0.38 5.77
N ILE A 162 6.88 -0.11 4.79
CA ILE A 162 6.42 0.70 3.66
C ILE A 162 5.55 1.86 4.15
N ALA A 163 4.62 1.58 5.06
CA ALA A 163 3.73 2.59 5.63
C ALA A 163 4.50 3.69 6.39
N VAL A 164 5.47 3.30 7.24
CA VAL A 164 6.36 4.21 7.97
C VAL A 164 7.16 5.12 7.03
N ARG A 165 7.61 4.61 5.88
CA ARG A 165 8.32 5.42 4.87
C ARG A 165 7.43 6.43 4.16
N ALA A 166 6.13 6.17 4.12
CA ALA A 166 5.19 7.03 3.41
C ALA A 166 4.75 8.20 4.31
N VAL A 167 3.81 7.96 5.22
CA VAL A 167 3.19 9.00 6.06
C VAL A 167 2.60 8.39 7.35
N LEU A 168 2.29 9.24 8.33
CA LEU A 168 1.72 8.82 9.61
C LEU A 168 0.35 8.16 9.46
N GLU A 169 -0.50 8.69 8.57
CA GLU A 169 -1.83 8.16 8.27
C GLU A 169 -1.75 6.73 7.73
N ALA A 170 -0.78 6.46 6.86
CA ALA A 170 -0.54 5.12 6.33
C ALA A 170 -0.06 4.18 7.45
N THR A 171 0.85 4.66 8.30
CA THR A 171 1.36 3.88 9.43
C THR A 171 0.23 3.44 10.36
N ARG A 172 -0.65 4.38 10.73
CA ARG A 172 -1.86 4.12 11.52
C ARG A 172 -2.77 3.10 10.83
N ALA A 173 -3.15 3.38 9.58
CA ALA A 173 -4.07 2.53 8.84
C ALA A 173 -3.58 1.09 8.69
N VAL A 174 -2.28 0.88 8.46
CA VAL A 174 -1.69 -0.46 8.34
C VAL A 174 -1.59 -1.15 9.70
N HIS A 175 -1.18 -0.44 10.74
CA HIS A 175 -1.12 -0.98 12.10
C HIS A 175 -2.51 -1.41 12.60
N ASP A 176 -3.53 -0.59 12.37
CA ASP A 176 -4.89 -0.84 12.86
C ASP A 176 -5.55 -2.04 12.17
N THR A 177 -4.94 -2.62 11.12
CA THR A 177 -5.35 -3.93 10.59
C THR A 177 -5.03 -5.10 11.53
N GLU A 178 -4.20 -4.89 12.56
CA GLU A 178 -3.76 -5.88 13.55
C GLU A 178 -3.00 -7.09 12.96
N LYS A 179 -2.58 -6.99 11.69
CA LYS A 179 -1.87 -8.06 10.97
C LYS A 179 -0.35 -8.04 11.15
N TYR A 180 0.20 -6.91 11.60
CA TYR A 180 1.65 -6.68 11.61
C TYR A 180 2.09 -6.23 13.01
N ASP A 181 3.11 -6.89 13.54
CA ASP A 181 3.69 -6.51 14.83
C ASP A 181 4.55 -5.24 14.66
N ILE A 182 4.29 -4.23 15.49
CA ILE A 182 5.04 -2.97 15.54
C ILE A 182 6.53 -3.19 15.85
N ASN A 183 6.84 -4.29 16.54
CA ASN A 183 8.16 -4.72 16.95
C ASN A 183 8.76 -5.82 16.07
N GLU A 184 8.11 -6.17 14.96
CA GLU A 184 8.60 -7.19 14.05
C GLU A 184 10.01 -6.84 13.54
N ARG A 185 10.93 -7.78 13.71
CA ARG A 185 12.33 -7.61 13.35
C ARG A 185 12.60 -8.20 11.98
N VAL A 186 12.88 -7.34 11.00
CA VAL A 186 13.02 -7.73 9.60
C VAL A 186 14.41 -7.35 9.07
N ILE A 187 14.97 -8.16 8.17
CA ILE A 187 16.30 -7.92 7.58
C ILE A 187 16.32 -6.54 6.90
N TYR A 188 17.31 -5.71 7.26
CA TYR A 188 17.52 -4.43 6.59
C TYR A 188 18.43 -4.58 5.38
N THR A 189 18.03 -3.99 4.26
CA THR A 189 18.79 -4.11 3.00
C THR A 189 20.00 -3.18 2.92
N PHE A 190 20.15 -2.22 3.84
CA PHE A 190 21.26 -1.27 3.85
C PHE A 190 22.20 -1.55 5.04
N LYS A 191 23.50 -1.32 4.84
CA LYS A 191 24.55 -1.63 5.84
C LYS A 191 24.54 -0.71 7.08
N SER A 192 23.68 0.30 7.14
CA SER A 192 23.71 1.32 8.20
C SER A 192 23.30 0.82 9.59
N TYR A 193 22.73 -0.39 9.69
CA TYR A 193 22.31 -1.01 10.96
C TYR A 193 23.17 -2.26 11.30
N TRP A 194 24.45 -2.29 10.94
CA TRP A 194 25.39 -3.35 11.35
C TRP A 194 24.94 -4.79 11.03
N ASN A 195 24.15 -4.98 9.97
CA ASN A 195 23.47 -6.24 9.60
C ASN A 195 22.47 -6.77 10.64
N GLU A 196 22.07 -5.95 11.60
CA GLU A 196 21.03 -6.29 12.56
C GLU A 196 19.63 -6.15 11.93
N PRO A 197 18.67 -7.01 12.33
CA PRO A 197 17.27 -6.84 11.98
C PRO A 197 16.71 -5.51 12.52
N VAL A 198 15.94 -4.82 11.69
CA VAL A 198 15.32 -3.53 12.02
C VAL A 198 13.81 -3.68 12.20
N THR A 199 13.24 -2.79 13.00
CA THR A 199 11.81 -2.64 13.28
C THR A 199 11.25 -1.37 12.64
N ALA A 200 9.94 -1.14 12.76
CA ALA A 200 9.28 0.08 12.31
C ALA A 200 9.93 1.35 12.88
N LEU A 201 10.35 1.34 14.15
CA LEU A 201 10.99 2.48 14.82
C LEU A 201 12.37 2.83 14.23
N ASP A 202 13.13 1.85 13.74
CA ASP A 202 14.41 2.09 13.06
C ASP A 202 14.22 2.73 11.69
N ILE A 203 13.16 2.33 10.99
CA ILE A 203 12.78 2.93 9.72
C ILE A 203 12.36 4.38 9.96
N ALA A 204 11.54 4.65 10.97
CA ALA A 204 11.12 6.01 11.30
C ALA A 204 12.32 6.91 11.68
N ASN A 205 13.29 6.37 12.42
CA ASN A 205 14.55 7.04 12.75
C ASN A 205 15.36 7.39 11.50
N PHE A 206 15.55 6.44 10.58
CA PHE A 206 16.32 6.65 9.35
C PHE A 206 15.73 7.75 8.44
N TYR A 207 14.40 7.89 8.42
CA TYR A 207 13.70 8.94 7.67
C TYR A 207 13.45 10.23 8.47
N GLU A 208 14.01 10.31 9.68
CA GLU A 208 13.90 11.45 10.60
C GLU A 208 12.44 11.90 10.90
N ASN A 209 11.47 10.98 10.84
CA ASN A 209 10.06 11.32 10.99
C ASN A 209 9.63 11.31 12.47
N HIS A 210 9.84 12.44 13.14
CA HIS A 210 9.50 12.63 14.56
C HIS A 210 8.03 12.31 14.92
N ALA A 211 7.08 12.62 14.04
CA ALA A 211 5.66 12.38 14.30
C ALA A 211 5.35 10.88 14.33
N ILE A 212 5.92 10.12 13.39
CA ILE A 212 5.81 8.66 13.37
C ILE A 212 6.57 8.03 14.54
N ILE A 213 7.77 8.52 14.88
CA ILE A 213 8.53 8.02 16.03
C ILE A 213 7.72 8.16 17.32
N LYS A 214 7.20 9.36 17.59
CA LYS A 214 6.35 9.59 18.76
C LYS A 214 5.16 8.63 18.77
N TRP A 215 4.45 8.51 17.64
CA TRP A 215 3.30 7.62 17.53
C TRP A 215 3.68 6.15 17.76
N LEU A 216 4.79 5.67 17.19
CA LEU A 216 5.28 4.31 17.39
C LEU A 216 5.58 4.04 18.88
N LEU A 217 6.25 4.98 19.55
CA LEU A 217 6.54 4.90 20.98
C LEU A 217 5.27 4.91 21.83
N ASP A 218 4.28 5.74 21.49
CA ASP A 218 2.97 5.79 22.16
C ASP A 218 2.20 4.45 22.04
N TYR A 219 2.50 3.66 21.00
CA TYR A 219 1.86 2.35 20.70
C TYR A 219 2.76 1.15 21.05
N GLY A 220 3.80 1.34 21.87
CA GLY A 220 4.58 0.23 22.43
C GLY A 220 5.73 -0.26 21.54
N ALA A 221 6.25 0.58 20.65
CA ALA A 221 7.49 0.27 19.94
C ALA A 221 8.67 0.19 20.92
N ASN A 222 9.41 -0.92 20.85
CA ASN A 222 10.54 -1.24 21.72
C ASN A 222 11.74 -0.32 21.42
N TYR A 223 12.07 0.55 22.38
CA TYR A 223 13.18 1.50 22.30
C TYR A 223 14.44 1.11 23.09
N PRO A 224 14.42 0.18 24.08
CA PRO A 224 15.64 -0.38 24.70
C PRO A 224 16.58 -1.13 23.76
N ARG A 225 17.27 -0.37 22.92
CA ARG A 225 18.29 -0.84 21.99
C ARG A 225 19.21 0.29 21.55
N ARG A 226 20.22 -0.08 20.77
CA ARG A 226 21.14 0.85 20.12
C ARG A 226 20.51 1.41 18.86
N PHE A 227 20.77 2.69 18.60
CA PHE A 227 20.43 3.34 17.34
C PHE A 227 21.72 3.86 16.69
N PRO A 228 21.84 3.81 15.35
CA PRO A 228 22.98 4.42 14.66
C PRO A 228 23.10 5.91 15.01
N TYR A 229 24.21 6.29 15.66
CA TYR A 229 24.42 7.66 16.10
C TYR A 229 24.43 8.67 14.95
N SER A 230 24.79 8.22 13.73
CA SER A 230 24.76 9.02 12.50
C SER A 230 23.36 9.38 12.03
N HIS A 231 22.32 8.72 12.57
CA HIS A 231 20.93 8.88 12.15
C HIS A 231 20.02 9.39 13.28
N ILE A 232 20.54 9.57 14.50
CA ILE A 232 19.75 10.04 15.64
C ILE A 232 19.86 11.56 15.80
N SER A 233 18.87 12.29 15.29
CA SER A 233 18.78 13.74 15.51
C SER A 233 18.40 14.06 16.96
N GLY A 234 18.69 15.29 17.42
CA GLY A 234 18.38 15.71 18.79
C GLY A 234 16.89 15.65 19.13
N ARG A 235 16.01 15.87 18.14
CA ARG A 235 14.57 15.73 18.33
C ARG A 235 14.17 14.28 18.58
N ILE A 236 14.76 13.35 17.83
CA ILE A 236 14.48 11.92 17.96
C ILE A 236 15.04 11.38 19.28
N TYR A 237 16.28 11.76 19.59
CA TYR A 237 16.90 11.45 20.87
C TYR A 237 15.99 11.84 22.04
N ASN A 238 15.49 13.09 22.03
CA ASN A 238 14.61 13.58 23.08
C ASN A 238 13.26 12.84 23.07
N CYS A 239 12.66 12.52 21.91
CA CYS A 239 11.42 11.74 21.87
C CYS A 239 11.58 10.37 22.55
N ILE A 240 12.67 9.66 22.25
CA ILE A 240 12.95 8.35 22.84
C ILE A 240 13.27 8.48 24.33
N ARG A 241 14.09 9.46 24.72
CA ARG A 241 14.42 9.75 26.12
C ARG A 241 13.18 10.11 26.94
N ASP A 242 12.30 10.94 26.41
CA ASP A 242 11.09 11.37 27.10
C ASP A 242 10.15 10.17 27.29
N ARG A 243 10.01 9.30 26.28
CA ARG A 243 9.30 8.02 26.42
C ARG A 243 9.95 7.14 27.50
N ALA A 244 11.27 6.99 27.49
CA ALA A 244 11.99 6.20 28.47
C ALA A 244 11.78 6.71 29.91
N ILE A 245 11.69 8.03 30.12
CA ILE A 245 11.40 8.66 31.42
C ILE A 245 9.94 8.43 31.84
N VAL A 246 9.01 8.42 30.89
CA VAL A 246 7.60 8.12 31.16
C VAL A 246 7.43 6.66 31.59
N ASP A 247 8.12 5.75 30.90
CA ASP A 247 8.03 4.31 31.16
C ASP A 247 8.82 3.90 32.42
N ASP A 248 9.95 4.58 32.71
CA ASP A 248 10.72 4.45 33.94
C ASP A 248 11.25 5.82 34.43
N PRO A 249 10.68 6.39 35.52
CA PRO A 249 11.14 7.67 36.09
C PRO A 249 12.61 7.68 36.53
N GLY A 250 13.24 6.52 36.76
CA GLY A 250 14.67 6.40 37.04
C GLY A 250 15.55 6.83 35.86
N MET A 251 15.00 6.87 34.65
CA MET A 251 15.69 7.31 33.44
C MET A 251 15.88 8.83 33.35
N ARG A 252 15.40 9.63 34.33
CA ARG A 252 15.57 11.09 34.34
C ARG A 252 17.03 11.54 34.23
N ASP A 253 17.94 10.75 34.79
CA ASP A 253 19.37 11.01 34.77
C ASP A 253 20.05 10.60 33.46
N SER A 254 19.28 10.05 32.50
CA SER A 254 19.78 9.79 31.15
C SER A 254 20.34 11.08 30.55
N PRO A 255 21.50 11.00 29.85
CA PRO A 255 22.18 12.18 29.33
C PRO A 255 21.25 13.03 28.48
N SER A 256 21.42 14.35 28.57
CA SER A 256 20.81 15.26 27.58
C SER A 256 21.42 15.01 26.19
N TYR A 257 20.72 15.42 25.13
CA TYR A 257 21.28 15.28 23.77
C TYR A 257 22.64 15.97 23.60
N GLY A 258 22.87 17.11 24.27
CA GLY A 258 24.17 17.79 24.23
C GLY A 258 25.29 16.97 24.86
N GLN A 259 25.01 16.32 26.00
CA GLN A 259 25.94 15.39 26.65
C GLN A 259 26.19 14.16 25.77
N TYR A 260 25.13 13.56 25.21
CA TYR A 260 25.23 12.46 24.26
C TYR A 260 26.10 12.81 23.05
N GLN A 261 25.90 13.99 22.46
CA GLN A 261 26.71 14.48 21.33
C GLN A 261 28.19 14.66 21.68
N SER A 262 28.50 15.01 22.93
CA SER A 262 29.88 15.19 23.41
C SER A 262 30.60 13.88 23.76
N MET A 263 29.90 12.74 23.79
CA MET A 263 30.50 11.44 24.04
C MET A 263 31.41 11.00 22.88
N SER A 264 32.34 10.08 23.15
CA SER A 264 33.14 9.45 22.09
C SER A 264 32.25 8.70 21.09
N VAL A 265 32.77 8.44 19.88
CA VAL A 265 32.03 7.68 18.86
C VAL A 265 31.64 6.30 19.39
N GLU A 266 32.57 5.60 20.05
CA GLU A 266 32.36 4.28 20.61
C GLU A 266 31.30 4.29 21.71
N ALA A 267 31.28 5.33 22.55
CA ALA A 267 30.27 5.50 23.58
C ALA A 267 28.89 5.74 22.98
N ARG A 268 28.78 6.54 21.90
CA ARG A 268 27.51 6.77 21.20
C ARG A 268 27.00 5.54 20.46
N GLU A 269 27.89 4.76 19.85
CA GLU A 269 27.55 3.50 19.17
C GLU A 269 27.04 2.42 20.13
N ARG A 270 27.52 2.43 21.38
CA ARG A 270 27.11 1.47 22.42
C ARG A 270 25.95 1.95 23.29
N PHE A 271 25.53 3.21 23.14
CA PHE A 271 24.46 3.78 23.94
C PHE A 271 23.12 3.07 23.69
N VAL A 272 22.46 2.67 24.77
CA VAL A 272 21.14 2.03 24.78
C VAL A 272 20.18 2.89 25.58
N PHE A 273 18.98 3.12 25.05
CA PHE A 273 17.91 3.82 25.78
C PHE A 273 17.17 2.85 26.71
N GLY A 274 17.66 2.65 27.92
CA GLY A 274 17.05 1.76 28.90
C GLY A 274 17.97 1.59 30.09
N LEU A 275 17.44 1.23 31.25
CA LEU A 275 18.28 0.54 32.23
C LEU A 275 18.51 -0.88 31.68
N ASP A 276 19.76 -1.33 31.69
CA ASP A 276 20.08 -2.72 31.38
C ASP A 276 19.23 -3.62 32.31
N GLN A 277 18.29 -4.37 31.73
CA GLN A 277 17.69 -5.54 32.38
C GLN A 277 18.43 -6.80 31.92
#